data_AF-A0A1W9M0R1-F1
#
_entry.id   AF-A0A1W9M0R1-F1
#
_cell.length_a   1.000
_cell.length_b   1.000
_cell.length_c   1.000
_cell.angle_alpha   90.00
_cell.angle_beta   90.00
_cell.angle_gamma   90.00
#
_symmetry.space_group_name_H-M   'P 1'
#
loop_
_entity.id
_entity.type
_entity.pdbx_description
1 polymer ?
#
loop_
_entity_poly.entity_id
_entity_poly.type
_entity_poly.pdbx_seq_one_letter_code
_entity_poly.pdbx_strand_id
1 'polypeptide(L)'
;MGYDPKNPMAGRISDLGPPKYDTFFPPVIKNNFGKWLYHEILQPGVLVHVAESGAKCFTVRCASARLMSIEHIREICDIADKHCEGYLRFTTRNNIEFMVD
;
A
#
# COMPACT_ATOMS: atom_id res chain seq x y z
N MET A 1 -17.99 -3.59 -23.20
CA MET A 1 -19.08 -4.58 -23.34
C MET A 1 -19.06 -5.47 -22.11
N GLY A 2 -20.22 -5.88 -21.61
CA GLY A 2 -20.29 -6.87 -20.53
C GLY A 2 -19.95 -8.29 -21.01
N TYR A 3 -19.87 -9.23 -20.08
CA TYR A 3 -19.71 -10.66 -20.36
C TYR A 3 -20.90 -11.22 -21.17
N ASP A 4 -20.62 -12.07 -22.17
CA ASP A 4 -21.63 -12.80 -22.94
C ASP A 4 -21.62 -14.31 -22.58
N PRO A 5 -22.69 -14.83 -21.93
CA PRO A 5 -22.76 -16.25 -21.57
C PRO A 5 -22.89 -17.19 -22.77
N LYS A 6 -23.34 -16.71 -23.94
CA LYS A 6 -23.43 -17.51 -25.16
C LYS A 6 -22.07 -17.65 -25.86
N ASN A 7 -21.18 -16.66 -25.68
CA ASN A 7 -19.83 -16.64 -26.23
C ASN A 7 -18.80 -16.43 -25.12
N PRO A 8 -18.61 -17.40 -24.22
CA PRO A 8 -17.85 -17.22 -22.97
C PRO A 8 -16.35 -16.96 -23.15
N MET A 9 -15.84 -17.09 -24.37
CA MET A 9 -14.44 -16.83 -24.74
C MET A 9 -14.25 -15.47 -25.40
N ALA A 10 -15.31 -14.86 -25.93
CA ALA A 10 -15.22 -13.57 -26.58
C ALA A 10 -14.84 -12.49 -25.56
N GLY A 11 -13.74 -11.77 -25.81
CA GLY A 11 -13.25 -10.71 -24.94
C GLY A 11 -12.71 -11.17 -23.57
N ARG A 12 -12.50 -12.47 -23.36
CA ARG A 12 -11.85 -12.97 -22.14
C ARG A 12 -10.39 -12.57 -22.12
N ILE A 13 -9.96 -11.94 -21.03
CA ILE A 13 -8.55 -11.63 -20.77
C ILE A 13 -8.05 -12.61 -19.71
N SER A 14 -6.94 -13.30 -19.97
CA SER A 14 -6.30 -14.26 -19.07
C SER A 14 -4.78 -14.02 -18.98
N ASP A 15 -4.13 -14.69 -18.04
CA ASP A 15 -2.66 -14.73 -17.91
C ASP A 15 -1.96 -13.36 -17.69
N LEU A 16 -2.69 -12.39 -17.13
CA LEU A 16 -2.17 -11.03 -16.85
C LEU A 16 -1.24 -10.95 -15.64
N GLY A 17 -1.38 -11.87 -14.67
CA GLY A 17 -0.70 -11.75 -13.38
C GLY A 17 -1.21 -10.57 -12.52
N PRO A 18 -0.47 -10.19 -11.47
CA PRO A 18 -0.81 -9.03 -10.64
C PRO A 18 -0.35 -7.71 -11.29
N PRO A 19 -0.96 -6.57 -10.93
CA PRO A 19 -0.34 -5.28 -11.19
C PRO A 19 1.07 -5.22 -10.57
N LYS A 20 1.98 -4.53 -11.25
CA LYS A 20 3.36 -4.39 -10.76
C LYS A 20 3.37 -3.55 -9.48
N TYR A 21 4.01 -4.02 -8.42
CA TYR A 21 3.94 -3.40 -7.08
C TYR A 21 4.37 -1.92 -7.02
N ASP A 22 5.31 -1.51 -7.88
CA ASP A 22 5.89 -0.16 -7.89
C ASP A 22 4.96 0.90 -8.50
N THR A 23 3.85 0.49 -9.11
CA THR A 23 2.78 1.41 -9.54
C THR A 23 2.06 2.04 -8.35
N PHE A 24 2.17 1.43 -7.17
CA PHE A 24 1.51 1.88 -5.92
C PHE A 24 2.50 2.34 -4.86
N PHE A 25 3.74 2.65 -5.23
CA PHE A 25 4.69 3.23 -4.29
C PHE A 25 4.37 4.70 -3.98
N PRO A 26 4.36 5.09 -2.70
CA PRO A 26 4.48 6.50 -2.34
C PRO A 26 5.73 7.12 -2.99
N PRO A 27 5.71 8.40 -3.38
CA PRO A 27 6.86 9.05 -4.01
C PRO A 27 8.16 8.90 -3.21
N VAL A 28 8.11 9.03 -1.88
CA VAL A 28 9.28 8.86 -1.00
C VAL A 28 9.87 7.44 -1.08
N ILE A 29 9.02 6.42 -1.20
CA ILE A 29 9.46 5.03 -1.37
C ILE A 29 10.06 4.82 -2.75
N LYS A 30 9.39 5.32 -3.80
CA LYS A 30 9.83 5.16 -5.19
C LYS A 30 11.19 5.82 -5.44
N ASN A 31 11.38 7.03 -4.93
CA ASN A 31 12.61 7.80 -5.16
C ASN A 31 13.82 7.25 -4.38
N ASN A 32 13.57 6.53 -3.28
CA ASN A 32 14.61 5.98 -2.41
C ASN A 32 14.65 4.44 -2.42
N PHE A 33 13.99 3.81 -3.40
CA PHE A 33 13.91 2.35 -3.47
C PHE A 33 15.32 1.74 -3.59
N GLY A 34 15.67 0.87 -2.65
CA GLY A 34 16.99 0.24 -2.56
C GLY A 34 18.11 1.12 -1.99
N LYS A 35 17.80 2.32 -1.48
CA LYS A 35 18.77 3.32 -0.97
C LYS A 35 18.47 3.73 0.48
N TRP A 36 18.09 2.76 1.31
CA TRP A 36 17.79 2.98 2.73
C TRP A 36 19.02 2.73 3.58
N LEU A 37 19.37 3.67 4.46
CA LEU A 37 20.53 3.56 5.35
C LEU A 37 20.19 2.81 6.63
N TYR A 38 19.14 3.25 7.32
CA TYR A 38 18.75 2.70 8.62
C TYR A 38 17.26 2.91 8.88
N HIS A 39 16.78 2.26 9.93
CA HIS A 39 15.44 2.46 10.46
C HIS A 39 15.50 2.56 11.98
N GLU A 40 14.51 3.23 12.56
CA GLU A 40 14.31 3.32 14.01
C GLU A 40 12.84 3.11 14.35
N ILE A 41 12.59 2.53 15.53
CA ILE A 41 11.25 2.44 16.12
C ILE A 41 11.14 3.59 17.12
N LEU A 42 10.38 4.61 16.77
CA LEU A 42 10.25 5.83 17.58
C LEU A 42 9.36 5.60 18.80
N GLN A 43 8.29 4.81 18.60
CA GLN A 43 7.34 4.42 19.64
C GLN A 43 6.55 3.19 19.14
N PRO A 44 5.76 2.52 20.00
CA PRO A 44 4.93 1.39 19.57
C PRO A 44 4.06 1.75 18.36
N GLY A 45 4.27 1.02 17.26
CA GLY A 45 3.53 1.22 16.00
C GLY A 45 4.06 2.33 15.09
N VAL A 46 5.10 3.07 15.47
CA VAL A 46 5.67 4.15 14.63
C VAL A 46 7.13 3.87 14.32
N LEU A 47 7.43 3.80 13.03
CA LEU A 47 8.77 3.57 12.50
C LEU A 47 9.21 4.78 11.66
N VAL A 48 10.51 4.98 11.55
CA VAL A 48 11.10 5.88 10.54
C VAL A 48 12.18 5.12 9.77
N HIS A 49 12.18 5.27 8.45
CA HIS A 49 13.27 4.83 7.58
C HIS A 49 13.96 6.07 7.02
N VAL A 50 15.30 6.06 7.04
CA VAL A 50 16.12 7.19 6.55
C VAL A 50 16.92 6.72 5.34
N ALA A 51 16.78 7.44 4.23
CA ALA A 51 17.45 7.15 2.98
C ALA A 51 18.88 7.75 2.94
N GLU A 52 19.69 7.28 2.00
CA GLU A 52 21.02 7.86 1.71
C GLU A 52 20.96 9.36 1.36
N SER A 53 19.85 9.79 0.76
CA SER A 53 19.56 11.19 0.43
C SER A 53 19.23 12.06 1.65
N GLY A 54 19.04 11.45 2.82
CA GLY A 54 18.50 12.10 4.01
C GLY A 54 16.97 12.14 4.07
N ALA A 55 16.27 11.71 3.01
CA ALA A 55 14.80 11.62 3.02
C ALA A 55 14.33 10.64 4.10
N LYS A 56 13.20 10.98 4.74
CA LYS A 56 12.60 10.15 5.79
C LYS A 56 11.23 9.66 5.33
N CYS A 57 10.91 8.43 5.68
CA CYS A 57 9.58 7.87 5.53
C CYS A 57 9.13 7.35 6.89
N PHE A 58 8.12 7.98 7.46
CA PHE A 58 7.50 7.53 8.69
C PHE A 58 6.42 6.51 8.36
N THR A 59 6.28 5.47 9.18
CA THR A 59 5.26 4.43 9.00
C THR A 59 4.49 4.26 10.29
N VAL A 60 3.17 4.40 10.21
CA VAL A 60 2.24 4.11 11.31
C VAL A 60 1.56 2.79 11.04
N ARG A 61 1.79 1.81 11.92
CA ARG A 61 1.24 0.46 11.83
C ARG A 61 0.04 0.29 12.75
N CYS A 62 -1.09 -0.07 12.15
CA CYS A 62 -2.35 -0.31 12.84
C CYS A 62 -2.76 -1.78 12.71
N ALA A 63 -3.32 -2.35 13.78
CA ALA A 63 -3.89 -3.69 13.70
C ALA A 63 -5.12 -3.69 12.76
N SER A 64 -5.38 -4.83 12.12
CA SER A 64 -6.65 -5.06 11.43
C SER A 64 -7.23 -6.40 11.83
N ALA A 65 -8.55 -6.54 11.70
CA ALA A 65 -9.25 -7.79 11.98
C ALA A 65 -9.01 -8.89 10.91
N ARG A 66 -8.27 -8.57 9.83
CA ARG A 66 -8.06 -9.40 8.62
C ARG A 66 -9.33 -9.71 7.85
N LEU A 67 -10.36 -10.26 8.47
CA LEU A 67 -11.72 -10.25 7.95
C LEU A 67 -12.31 -8.85 8.16
N MET A 68 -12.65 -8.17 7.08
CA MET A 68 -13.14 -6.79 7.11
C MET A 68 -14.23 -6.56 6.06
N SER A 69 -15.11 -5.59 6.30
CA SER A 69 -16.12 -5.18 5.35
C SER A 69 -15.54 -4.22 4.30
N ILE A 70 -16.28 -4.00 3.21
CA ILE A 70 -15.86 -3.02 2.18
C ILE A 70 -15.93 -1.59 2.72
N GLU A 71 -16.81 -1.31 3.67
CA GLU A 71 -16.91 -0.01 4.34
C GLU A 71 -15.64 0.28 5.14
N HIS A 72 -15.10 -0.71 5.86
CA HIS A 72 -13.85 -0.55 6.59
C HIS A 72 -12.65 -0.35 5.64
N ILE A 73 -12.63 -1.02 4.48
CA ILE A 73 -11.61 -0.78 3.45
C ILE A 73 -11.72 0.65 2.91
N ARG A 74 -12.93 1.16 2.67
CA ARG A 74 -13.13 2.54 2.21
C ARG A 74 -12.69 3.57 3.25
N GLU A 75 -12.98 3.32 4.53
CA GLU A 75 -12.48 4.17 5.62
C GLU A 75 -10.93 4.19 5.67
N ILE A 76 -10.29 3.04 5.45
CA ILE A 76 -8.81 2.95 5.32
C ILE A 76 -8.33 3.79 4.13
N CYS A 77 -9.02 3.75 2.99
CA CYS A 77 -8.70 4.59 1.83
C CYS A 77 -8.91 6.08 2.13
N ASP A 78 -10.01 6.47 2.79
CA ASP A 78 -10.28 7.86 3.15
C ASP A 78 -9.18 8.43 4.08
N ILE A 79 -8.65 7.60 4.99
CA ILE A 79 -7.50 7.97 5.84
C ILE A 79 -6.24 8.15 4.98
N ALA A 80 -5.97 7.22 4.06
CA ALA A 80 -4.81 7.30 3.18
C ALA A 80 -4.88 8.52 2.25
N ASP A 81 -6.04 8.85 1.69
CA ASP A 81 -6.25 10.03 0.85
C ASP A 81 -5.99 11.33 1.64
N LYS A 82 -6.44 11.37 2.89
CA LYS A 82 -6.31 12.55 3.75
C LYS A 82 -4.89 12.79 4.28
N HIS A 83 -4.13 11.72 4.51
CA HIS A 83 -2.87 11.79 5.27
C HIS A 83 -1.65 11.19 4.56
N CYS A 84 -1.83 10.47 3.45
CA CYS A 84 -0.79 9.67 2.80
C CYS A 84 -0.87 9.72 1.27
N GLU A 85 -1.48 10.77 0.70
CA GLU A 85 -1.65 10.95 -0.76
C GLU A 85 -2.32 9.75 -1.47
N GLY A 86 -3.17 9.02 -0.74
CA GLY A 86 -3.86 7.82 -1.24
C GLY A 86 -3.02 6.53 -1.21
N TYR A 87 -1.83 6.56 -0.62
CA TYR A 87 -0.98 5.37 -0.48
C TYR A 87 -1.10 4.71 0.89
N LEU A 88 -1.18 3.38 0.87
CA LEU A 88 -1.10 2.54 2.06
C LEU A 88 -0.56 1.16 1.68
N ARG A 89 -0.22 0.33 2.67
CA ARG A 89 0.10 -1.07 2.45
C ARG A 89 -0.44 -1.97 3.55
N PHE A 90 -0.55 -3.27 3.24
CA PHE A 90 -0.76 -4.31 4.23
C PHE A 90 0.53 -5.06 4.52
N THR A 91 0.73 -5.42 5.78
CA THR A 91 1.86 -6.23 6.23
C THR A 91 1.57 -7.72 6.06
N THR A 92 2.60 -8.56 6.14
CA THR A 92 2.46 -10.02 6.10
C THR A 92 1.71 -10.63 7.29
N ARG A 93 1.45 -9.83 8.34
CA ARG A 93 0.59 -10.21 9.48
C ARG A 93 -0.79 -9.54 9.42
N ASN A 94 -1.20 -9.06 8.25
CA ASN A 94 -2.49 -8.42 7.99
C ASN A 94 -2.71 -7.09 8.74
N ASN A 95 -1.68 -6.49 9.33
CA ASN A 95 -1.76 -5.11 9.82
C ASN A 95 -1.76 -4.13 8.64
N ILE A 96 -2.34 -2.95 8.86
CA ILE A 96 -2.34 -1.84 7.91
C ILE A 96 -1.16 -0.92 8.24
N GLU A 97 -0.52 -0.37 7.22
CA GLU A 97 0.52 0.64 7.37
C GLU A 97 0.23 1.85 6.50
N PHE A 98 0.27 3.02 7.14
CA PHE A 98 0.21 4.33 6.52
C PHE A 98 1.61 4.93 6.52
N MET A 99 2.06 5.40 5.36
CA MET A 99 3.38 5.99 5.18
C MET A 99 3.22 7.48 4.98
N VAL A 100 3.84 8.26 5.86
CA VAL A 100 3.79 9.73 5.87
C VAL A 100 5.21 10.29 5.78
N ASP A 101 5.30 11.48 5.24
CA ASP A 101 6.50 12.30 5.06
C ASP A 101 6.80 13.19 6.29
#